data_AF-A0A424M744-F1
#
_entry.id   AF-A0A424M744-F1
#
_cell.length_a   1.000
_cell.length_b   1.000
_cell.length_c   1.000
_cell.angle_alpha   90.00
_cell.angle_beta   90.00
_cell.angle_gamma   90.00
#
_symmetry.space_group_name_H-M   'P 1'
#
loop_
_entity.id
_entity.type
_entity.pdbx_description
1 polymer ?
#
loop_
_entity_poly.entity_id
_entity_poly.type
_entity_poly.pdbx_seq_one_letter_code
_entity_poly.pdbx_strand_id
1 'polypeptide(L)'
;MEKTIKFLGKFISLMIPIMTILMILIIVARYFFGIGLTGLQELVMYIHALVFLGCAGYVHYKDEHVRVDIFYRKSSKEYKRKVNFILSFL
;
A
#
# COMPACT_ATOMS: atom_id res chain seq x y z
N MET A 1 -6.60 15.54 -15.90
CA MET A 1 -6.57 14.91 -14.57
C MET A 1 -6.34 13.40 -14.64
N GLU A 2 -7.01 12.65 -15.53
CA GLU A 2 -6.76 11.20 -15.62
C GLU A 2 -5.35 10.83 -16.10
N LYS A 3 -4.80 11.59 -17.07
CA LYS A 3 -3.45 11.37 -17.60
C LYS A 3 -2.37 11.53 -16.52
N THR A 4 -2.51 12.51 -15.62
CA THR A 4 -1.57 12.74 -14.53
C THR A 4 -1.62 11.61 -13.49
N ILE A 5 -2.82 11.10 -13.19
CA ILE A 5 -3.00 9.97 -12.26
C ILE A 5 -2.43 8.67 -12.85
N LYS A 6 -2.66 8.39 -14.13
CA LYS A 6 -2.07 7.22 -14.83
C LYS A 6 -0.54 7.31 -14.90
N PHE A 7 0.00 8.48 -15.20
CA PHE A 7 1.43 8.71 -15.20
C PHE A 7 2.03 8.49 -13.80
N LEU A 8 1.41 9.06 -12.77
CA LEU A 8 1.83 8.89 -11.38
C LEU A 8 1.77 7.42 -10.94
N GLY A 9 0.69 6.70 -11.27
CA GLY A 9 0.57 5.27 -10.97
C GLY A 9 1.65 4.43 -11.67
N LYS A 10 2.01 4.75 -12.92
CA LYS A 10 3.10 4.09 -13.63
C LYS A 10 4.46 4.40 -13.00
N PHE A 11 4.69 5.64 -12.58
CA PHE A 11 5.90 6.07 -11.89
C PHE A 11 6.07 5.33 -10.55
N ILE A 12 5.01 5.26 -9.75
CA ILE A 12 5.03 4.57 -8.45
C ILE A 12 5.21 3.05 -8.62
N SER A 13 4.60 2.45 -9.63
CA SER A 13 4.80 1.04 -9.96
C SER A 13 6.26 0.71 -10.29
N LEU A 14 6.98 1.62 -10.95
CA LEU A 14 8.41 1.44 -11.25
C LEU A 14 9.29 1.41 -9.99
N MET A 15 8.83 1.94 -8.87
CA MET A 15 9.57 1.89 -7.61
C MET A 15 9.60 0.49 -6.99
N ILE A 16 8.65 -0.39 -7.34
CA ILE A 16 8.58 -1.78 -6.84
C ILE A 16 9.82 -2.59 -7.27
N PRO A 17 10.17 -2.72 -8.56
CA PRO A 17 11.37 -3.45 -8.95
C PRO A 17 12.65 -2.81 -8.40
N ILE A 18 12.71 -1.48 -8.29
CA ILE A 18 13.85 -0.78 -7.68
C ILE A 18 13.99 -1.20 -6.21
N MET A 19 12.90 -1.18 -5.44
CA MET A 19 12.87 -1.62 -4.05
C MET A 19 13.32 -3.08 -3.90
N THR A 20 12.87 -3.97 -4.80
CA THR A 20 13.29 -5.38 -4.80
C THR A 20 14.80 -5.53 -5.02
N ILE A 21 15.37 -4.79 -5.96
CA ILE A 21 16.83 -4.80 -6.21
C ILE A 21 17.60 -4.31 -4.98
N LEU A 22 17.15 -3.21 -4.37
CA LEU A 22 17.75 -2.70 -3.13
C LEU A 22 17.69 -3.72 -2.00
N MET A 23 16.56 -4.44 -1.87
CA MET A 23 16.42 -5.48 -0.86
C MET A 23 17.37 -6.66 -1.09
N ILE A 24 17.55 -7.08 -2.33
CA ILE A 24 18.55 -8.11 -2.69
C ILE A 24 19.95 -7.66 -2.31
N LEU A 25 20.31 -6.40 -2.60
CA LEU A 25 21.60 -5.83 -2.21
C LEU A 25 21.80 -5.88 -0.69
N ILE A 26 20.81 -5.44 0.09
CA ILE A 26 20.86 -5.48 1.56
C ILE A 26 21.06 -6.91 2.07
N ILE A 27 20.33 -7.87 1.51
CA ILE A 27 20.44 -9.30 1.87
C ILE A 27 21.85 -9.81 1.54
N VAL A 28 22.36 -9.52 0.35
CA VAL A 28 23.71 -9.95 -0.06
C VAL A 28 24.78 -9.34 0.85
N ALA A 29 24.73 -8.03 1.09
CA ALA A 29 25.65 -7.33 1.99
C ALA A 29 25.63 -7.93 3.41
N ARG A 30 24.43 -8.23 3.93
CA ARG A 30 24.28 -8.79 5.29
C ARG A 30 24.79 -10.22 5.40
N TYR A 31 24.41 -11.10 4.47
CA TYR A 31 24.69 -12.53 4.61
C TYR A 31 26.03 -12.97 4.01
N PHE A 32 26.51 -12.34 2.93
CA PHE A 32 27.78 -12.71 2.30
C PHE A 32 28.96 -11.88 2.79
N PHE A 33 28.73 -10.60 3.11
CA PHE A 33 29.79 -9.69 3.55
C PHE A 33 29.73 -9.37 5.05
N GLY A 34 28.66 -9.77 5.76
CA GLY A 34 28.47 -9.45 7.17
C GLY A 34 28.21 -7.96 7.46
N ILE A 35 27.90 -7.15 6.43
CA ILE A 35 27.75 -5.70 6.53
C ILE A 35 26.26 -5.34 6.70
N GLY A 36 25.95 -4.60 7.76
CA GLY A 36 24.62 -4.03 7.97
C GLY A 36 24.45 -2.67 7.31
N LEU A 37 23.65 -2.59 6.24
CA LEU A 37 23.30 -1.32 5.58
C LEU A 37 21.99 -0.75 6.13
N THR A 38 22.01 -0.21 7.35
CA THR A 38 20.80 0.32 8.02
C THR A 38 20.15 1.47 7.26
N GLY A 39 20.94 2.44 6.77
CA GLY A 39 20.40 3.56 5.99
C GLY A 39 19.72 3.11 4.68
N LEU A 40 20.22 2.04 4.04
CA LEU A 40 19.60 1.49 2.84
C LEU A 40 18.29 0.75 3.18
N GLN A 41 18.26 0.06 4.32
CA GLN A 41 17.07 -0.60 4.83
C GLN A 41 15.96 0.41 5.20
N GLU A 42 16.33 1.54 5.81
CA GLU A 42 15.40 2.65 6.07
C GLU A 42 14.88 3.26 4.76
N LEU A 43 15.75 3.47 3.76
CA LEU A 43 15.32 3.94 2.43
C LEU A 43 14.30 3.01 1.79
N VAL A 44 14.51 1.69 1.87
CA VAL A 44 13.55 0.68 1.38
C VAL A 44 12.22 0.81 2.10
N MET A 45 12.23 1.04 3.42
CA MET A 45 11.00 1.27 4.21
C MET A 45 10.25 2.53 3.74
N TYR A 46 10.95 3.63 3.47
CA TYR A 46 10.32 4.85 2.97
C TYR A 46 9.77 4.69 1.54
N ILE A 47 10.51 4.01 0.65
CA ILE A 47 10.02 3.65 -0.70
C ILE A 47 8.75 2.79 -0.59
N HIS A 48 8.75 1.81 0.31
CA HIS A 48 7.59 0.95 0.53
C HIS A 48 6.35 1.75 0.96
N ALA A 49 6.50 2.67 1.92
CA ALA A 49 5.41 3.54 2.36
C ALA A 49 4.85 4.38 1.19
N LEU A 50 5.74 4.95 0.36
CA LEU A 50 5.34 5.76 -0.79
C LEU A 50 4.61 4.92 -1.86
N VAL A 51 5.08 3.70 -2.13
CA VAL A 51 4.39 2.75 -3.01
C VAL A 51 3.01 2.40 -2.47
N PHE A 52 2.91 2.09 -1.18
CA PHE A 52 1.65 1.70 -0.56
C PHE A 52 0.59 2.82 -0.64
N LEU A 53 0.92 4.02 -0.17
CA LEU A 53 0.01 5.18 -0.23
C LEU A 53 -0.31 5.58 -1.68
N GLY A 54 0.68 5.56 -2.57
CA GLY A 54 0.52 5.88 -3.97
C GLY A 54 -0.44 4.94 -4.70
N CYS A 55 -0.26 3.64 -4.51
CA CYS A 55 -1.14 2.62 -5.06
C CYS A 55 -2.54 2.66 -4.44
N ALA A 56 -2.66 2.94 -3.13
CA ALA A 56 -3.94 3.09 -2.46
C ALA A 56 -4.77 4.24 -3.08
N GLY A 57 -4.15 5.40 -3.31
CA GLY A 57 -4.81 6.52 -3.99
C GLY A 57 -5.18 6.21 -5.44
N TYR A 58 -4.31 5.52 -6.19
CA TYR A 58 -4.57 5.13 -7.57
C TYR A 58 -5.75 4.14 -7.71
N VAL A 59 -5.81 3.14 -6.84
CA VAL A 59 -6.91 2.15 -6.79
C VAL A 59 -8.22 2.80 -6.33
N HIS A 60 -8.15 3.73 -5.38
CA HIS A 60 -9.32 4.50 -4.94
C HIS A 60 -9.89 5.36 -6.07
N TYR A 61 -9.04 6.02 -6.86
CA TYR A 61 -9.47 6.80 -8.04
C TYR A 61 -10.19 5.93 -9.09
N LYS A 62 -9.82 4.66 -9.22
CA LYS A 62 -10.47 3.73 -10.15
C LYS A 62 -11.73 3.06 -9.60
N ASP A 63 -12.11 3.32 -8.34
CA ASP A 63 -13.11 2.55 -7.59
C ASP A 63 -12.90 1.02 -7.66
N GLU A 64 -11.65 0.60 -7.91
CA GLU A 64 -11.21 -0.80 -7.97
C GLU A 64 -10.79 -1.30 -6.57
N HIS A 65 -10.92 -0.45 -5.54
CA HIS A 65 -10.67 -0.86 -4.17
C HIS A 65 -11.72 -1.90 -3.78
N VAL A 66 -11.31 -3.16 -3.71
CA VAL A 66 -12.18 -4.27 -3.31
C VAL A 66 -12.65 -3.99 -1.90
N ARG A 67 -13.88 -3.47 -1.78
CA ARG A 67 -14.59 -3.38 -0.50
C ARG A 67 -14.83 -4.80 -0.01
N VAL A 68 -14.05 -5.25 0.97
CA VAL A 68 -14.18 -6.58 1.60
C VAL A 68 -15.36 -6.60 2.58
N ASP A 69 -16.50 -6.01 2.19
CA ASP A 69 -17.69 -5.91 3.03
C ASP A 69 -18.54 -7.18 2.92
N ILE A 70 -17.94 -8.38 2.98
CA ILE A 70 -18.67 -9.64 2.73
C ILE A 70 -19.79 -9.84 3.76
N PHE A 71 -19.47 -9.64 5.05
CA PHE A 71 -20.41 -9.79 6.15
C PHE A 71 -21.33 -8.58 6.30
N TYR A 72 -20.82 -7.36 6.15
CA TYR A 72 -21.63 -6.15 6.24
C TYR A 72 -22.65 -6.07 5.10
N ARG A 73 -22.26 -6.38 3.85
CA ARG A 73 -23.17 -6.29 2.69
C ARG A 73 -24.37 -7.23 2.80
N LYS A 74 -24.18 -8.46 3.29
CA LYS A 74 -25.25 -9.46 3.51
C LYS A 74 -26.00 -9.33 4.85
N SER A 75 -25.57 -8.45 5.75
CA SER A 75 -26.20 -8.31 7.07
C SER A 75 -27.58 -7.64 7.04
N SER A 76 -28.40 -7.94 8.06
CA SER A 76 -29.75 -7.39 8.23
C SER A 76 -29.75 -5.87 8.44
N LYS A 77 -30.86 -5.20 8.11
CA LYS A 77 -31.02 -3.74 8.29
C LYS A 77 -30.73 -3.29 9.73
N GLU A 78 -31.06 -4.11 10.72
CA GLU A 78 -30.80 -3.77 12.13
C GLU A 78 -29.32 -3.83 12.49
N TYR A 79 -28.58 -4.82 11.98
CA TYR A 79 -27.14 -4.93 12.18
C TYR A 79 -26.40 -3.74 11.55
N LYS A 80 -26.73 -3.40 10.30
CA LYS A 80 -26.16 -2.22 9.61
C LYS A 80 -26.41 -0.93 10.38
N ARG A 81 -27.63 -0.75 10.91
CA ARG A 81 -28.01 0.44 11.67
C ARG A 81 -27.25 0.56 13.00
N LYS A 82 -27.07 -0.55 13.73
CA LYS A 82 -26.26 -0.57 14.96
C LYS A 82 -24.79 -0.26 14.65
N VAL A 83 -24.22 -0.90 13.63
CA VAL A 83 -22.83 -0.66 13.22
C VAL A 83 -22.64 0.79 12.80
N ASN A 84 -23.52 1.36 11.98
CA ASN A 84 -23.42 2.77 11.56
C ASN A 84 -23.59 3.74 12.72
N PHE A 85 -24.48 3.45 13.67
CA PHE A 85 -24.65 4.29 14.84
C PHE A 85 -23.41 4.28 15.74
N ILE A 86 -22.82 3.10 15.95
CA ILE A 86 -21.58 2.95 16.73
C ILE A 86 -20.41 3.64 16.03
N LEU A 87 -20.19 3.39 14.73
CA LEU A 87 -19.11 3.99 13.96
C LEU A 87 -19.26 5.50 13.75
N SER A 88 -20.49 6.03 13.73
CA SER A 88 -20.73 7.47 13.61
C SER A 88 -20.52 8.22 14.92
N PHE A 89 -20.51 7.51 16.05
CA PHE A 89 -20.35 8.08 17.38
C PHE A 89 -18.90 8.00 17.89
N LEU A 90 -18.11 7.04 17.37
CA LEU A 90 -16.67 6.91 17.62
C LEU A 90 -15.86 7.83 16.69
#